data_AF-A0A7X6ARV6-F1
#
_entry.id   AF-A0A7X6ARV6-F1
#
_cell.length_a   1.000
_cell.length_b   1.000
_cell.length_c   1.000
_cell.angle_alpha   90.00
_cell.angle_beta   90.00
_cell.angle_gamma   90.00
#
_symmetry.space_group_name_H-M   'P 1'
#
loop_
_entity.id
_entity.type
_entity.pdbx_description
1 polymer ?
#
loop_
_entity_poly.entity_id
_entity_poly.type
_entity_poly.pdbx_seq_one_letter_code
_entity_poly.pdbx_strand_id
1 'polypeptide(L)'
;MSPVVQITPYGPAAHEALAALIEELKGTDPLAPVTVVVGSNQLGVAARRALGRRRGVAAVTFLTPYRLAELLGAARVAGEGRRPVSTPVVAGAVRAV
;
A
#
# COMPACT_ATOMS: atom_id res chain seq x y z
N MET A 1 2.86 17.50 10.55
CA MET A 1 1.93 16.49 11.10
C MET A 1 2.78 15.37 11.67
N SER A 2 2.71 15.12 12.98
CA SER A 2 3.50 14.05 13.60
C SER A 2 2.91 12.69 13.23
N PRO A 3 3.74 11.65 13.04
CA PRO A 3 3.21 10.31 12.77
C PRO A 3 2.40 9.81 13.96
N VAL A 4 1.21 9.29 13.69
CA VAL A 4 0.36 8.61 14.67
C VAL A 4 0.56 7.11 14.50
N VAL A 5 0.77 6.41 15.61
CA VAL A 5 0.89 4.95 15.63
C VAL A 5 -0.34 4.38 16.31
N GLN A 6 -1.06 3.52 15.59
CA GLN A 6 -2.18 2.75 16.12
C GLN A 6 -1.85 1.26 16.02
N ILE A 7 -2.00 0.55 17.14
CA ILE A 7 -1.75 -0.89 17.22
C ILE A 7 -3.09 -1.60 17.38
N THR A 8 -3.25 -2.71 16.67
CA THR A 8 -4.45 -3.55 16.73
C THR A 8 -4.09 -5.03 16.79
N PRO A 9 -4.94 -5.87 17.39
CA PRO A 9 -4.83 -7.31 17.23
C PRO A 9 -4.91 -7.72 15.74
N TYR A 10 -4.23 -8.81 15.39
CA TYR A 10 -4.36 -9.41 14.06
C TYR A 10 -5.78 -9.93 13.81
N GLY A 11 -6.23 -9.90 12.56
CA GLY A 11 -7.54 -10.40 12.14
C GLY A 11 -8.58 -9.28 11.94
N PRO A 12 -9.87 -9.53 12.23
CA PRO A 12 -10.97 -8.58 11.95
C PRO A 12 -10.75 -7.17 12.53
N ALA A 13 -10.20 -7.08 13.75
CA ALA A 13 -9.93 -5.81 14.43
C ALA A 13 -9.02 -4.87 13.62
N ALA A 14 -8.01 -5.41 12.94
CA ALA A 14 -7.12 -4.62 12.08
C ALA A 14 -7.85 -4.02 10.88
N HIS A 15 -8.77 -4.79 10.27
CA HIS A 15 -9.57 -4.30 9.14
C HIS A 15 -10.64 -3.29 9.55
N GLU A 16 -11.19 -3.41 10.76
CA GLU A 16 -12.13 -2.45 11.33
C GLU A 16 -11.47 -1.11 11.62
N ALA A 17 -10.29 -1.14 12.24
CA ALA A 17 -9.49 0.05 12.47
C ALA A 17 -9.10 0.74 11.17
N LEU A 18 -8.65 -0.02 10.16
CA LEU A 18 -8.34 0.52 8.85
C LEU A 18 -9.57 1.15 8.18
N ALA A 19 -10.74 0.52 8.29
CA ALA A 19 -11.98 1.06 7.76
C ALA A 19 -12.34 2.40 8.42
N ALA A 20 -12.30 2.46 9.75
CA ALA A 20 -12.60 3.67 10.50
C ALA A 20 -11.68 4.84 10.13
N LEU A 21 -10.38 4.58 10.01
CA LEU A 21 -9.41 5.60 9.60
C LEU A 21 -9.65 6.09 8.17
N ILE A 22 -9.99 5.20 7.24
CA ILE A 22 -10.30 5.60 5.86
C ILE A 22 -11.55 6.48 5.82
N GLU A 23 -12.60 6.13 6.56
CA GLU A 23 -13.83 6.95 6.64
C GLU A 23 -13.53 8.33 7.25
N GLU A 24 -12.72 8.39 8.29
CA GLU A 24 -12.27 9.65 8.89
C GLU A 24 -11.52 10.53 7.88
N LEU A 25 -10.55 9.96 7.16
CA LEU A 25 -9.76 10.69 6.16
C LEU A 25 -10.60 11.19 4.98
N LYS A 26 -11.68 10.47 4.63
CA LYS A 26 -12.59 10.86 3.57
C LYS A 26 -13.59 11.92 3.99
N GLY A 27 -14.00 11.90 5.27
CA GLY A 27 -14.98 12.83 5.81
C GLY A 27 -16.26 12.85 4.99
N THR A 28 -16.58 14.00 4.40
CA THR A 28 -17.81 14.19 3.61
C THR A 28 -17.66 13.86 2.12
N ASP A 29 -16.45 13.56 1.63
CA ASP A 29 -16.19 13.20 0.23
C ASP A 29 -15.85 11.70 0.10
N PRO A 30 -16.80 10.85 -0.33
CA PRO A 30 -16.55 9.43 -0.53
C PRO A 30 -15.47 9.12 -1.57
N LEU A 31 -15.14 10.08 -2.45
CA LEU A 31 -14.14 9.95 -3.50
C LEU A 31 -12.80 10.60 -3.15
N ALA A 32 -12.65 11.16 -1.94
CA ALA A 32 -11.37 11.65 -1.46
C ALA A 32 -10.34 10.50 -1.54
N PRO A 33 -9.22 10.69 -2.26
CA PRO A 33 -8.30 9.61 -2.55
C PRO A 33 -7.50 9.24 -1.30
N VAL A 34 -7.50 7.95 -0.95
CA VAL A 34 -6.68 7.42 0.14
C VAL A 34 -5.71 6.39 -0.42
N THR A 35 -4.43 6.53 -0.05
CA THR A 35 -3.39 5.56 -0.39
C THR A 35 -2.99 4.78 0.85
N VAL A 36 -3.09 3.45 0.79
CA VAL A 36 -2.69 2.54 1.87
C VAL A 36 -1.43 1.80 1.44
N VAL A 37 -0.33 2.01 2.17
CA VAL A 37 0.92 1.29 1.95
C VAL A 37 0.91 -0.01 2.76
N VAL A 38 1.06 -1.15 2.09
CA VAL A 38 0.99 -2.49 2.69
C VAL A 38 2.30 -3.26 2.53
N GLY A 39 2.61 -4.16 3.46
CA GLY A 39 3.84 -4.96 3.40
C GLY A 39 3.93 -5.91 2.20
N SER A 40 2.78 -6.33 1.64
CA SER A 40 2.72 -7.19 0.45
C SER A 40 1.42 -7.00 -0.33
N ASN A 41 1.41 -7.40 -1.60
CA ASN A 41 0.21 -7.33 -2.45
C ASN A 41 -0.94 -8.20 -1.90
N GLN A 42 -0.61 -9.34 -1.29
CA GLN A 42 -1.57 -10.24 -0.66
C GLN A 42 -2.30 -9.55 0.49
N LEU A 43 -1.59 -8.77 1.32
CA LEU A 43 -2.20 -7.97 2.38
C LEU A 43 -3.13 -6.90 1.82
N GLY A 44 -2.75 -6.24 0.72
CA GLY A 44 -3.61 -5.27 0.03
C GLY A 44 -4.90 -5.88 -0.50
N VAL A 45 -4.82 -7.07 -1.12
CA VAL A 45 -6.00 -7.80 -1.59
C VAL A 45 -6.90 -8.23 -0.42
N ALA A 46 -6.30 -8.74 0.67
CA ALA A 46 -7.05 -9.14 1.85
C ALA A 46 -7.80 -7.95 2.47
N ALA A 47 -7.11 -6.82 2.69
CA ALA A 47 -7.70 -5.60 3.22
C ALA A 47 -8.81 -5.06 2.30
N ARG A 48 -8.57 -4.99 0.99
CA ARG A 48 -9.58 -4.52 0.02
C ARG A 48 -10.84 -5.38 0.04
N ARG A 49 -10.70 -6.70 0.13
CA ARG A 49 -11.83 -7.63 0.23
C ARG A 49 -12.59 -7.46 1.56
N ALA A 50 -11.87 -7.30 2.66
CA ALA A 50 -12.49 -7.07 3.97
C ALA A 50 -13.30 -5.76 3.99
N LEU A 51 -12.75 -4.67 3.45
CA LEU A 51 -13.45 -3.39 3.31
C LEU A 51 -14.65 -3.49 2.37
N GLY A 52 -14.47 -4.19 1.23
CA GLY A 52 -15.53 -4.43 0.25
C GLY A 52 -16.75 -5.14 0.84
N ARG A 53 -16.53 -6.12 1.72
CA ARG A 53 -17.61 -6.84 2.43
C ARG A 53 -18.41 -5.98 3.40
N ARG A 54 -17.86 -4.85 3.85
CA ARG A 54 -18.53 -3.97 4.82
C ARG A 54 -19.52 -3.03 4.13
N ARG A 55 -19.02 -2.12 3.30
CA ARG A 55 -19.83 -1.12 2.57
C ARG A 55 -19.28 -0.75 1.18
N GLY A 56 -18.25 -1.46 0.71
CA GLY A 56 -17.49 -1.05 -0.48
C GLY A 56 -16.37 -0.07 -0.13
N VAL A 57 -15.41 0.07 -1.04
CA VAL A 57 -14.28 0.98 -0.87
C VAL A 57 -13.93 1.62 -2.22
N ALA A 58 -14.36 2.87 -2.41
CA ALA A 58 -14.06 3.68 -3.60
C ALA A 58 -12.77 4.49 -3.39
N ALA A 59 -12.08 4.91 -4.44
CA ALA A 59 -10.92 5.83 -4.35
C ALA A 59 -9.81 5.42 -3.35
N VAL A 60 -9.69 4.13 -3.02
CA VAL A 60 -8.59 3.63 -2.16
C VAL A 60 -7.63 2.80 -2.99
N THR A 61 -6.37 3.23 -2.99
CA THR A 61 -5.27 2.53 -3.67
C THR A 61 -4.42 1.81 -2.65
N PHE A 62 -4.18 0.52 -2.89
CA PHE A 62 -3.27 -0.29 -2.09
C PHE A 62 -1.98 -0.50 -2.88
N LEU A 63 -0.83 -0.22 -2.26
CA LEU A 63 0.46 -0.42 -2.90
C LEU A 63 1.54 -0.79 -1.89
N THR A 64 2.61 -1.42 -2.37
CA THR A 64 3.76 -1.77 -1.55
C THR A 64 4.75 -0.61 -1.45
N PRO A 65 5.66 -0.59 -0.45
CA PRO A 65 6.73 0.40 -0.39
C PRO A 65 7.57 0.47 -1.66
N TYR A 66 7.85 -0.68 -2.28
CA TYR A 66 8.59 -0.73 -3.54
C TYR A 66 7.82 -0.01 -4.66
N ARG A 67 6.50 -0.26 -4.78
CA ARG A 67 5.67 0.41 -5.77
C ARG A 67 5.54 1.92 -5.51
N LEU A 68 5.48 2.34 -4.24
CA LEU A 68 5.51 3.75 -3.87
C LEU A 68 6.81 4.40 -4.34
N ALA A 69 7.94 3.77 -4.05
CA ALA A 69 9.25 4.26 -4.45
C ALA A 69 9.39 4.37 -5.97
N GLU A 70 8.88 3.40 -6.72
CA GLU A 70 8.80 3.48 -8.19
C GLU A 70 7.99 4.69 -8.65
N LEU A 71 6.78 4.89 -8.12
CA LEU A 71 5.92 6.00 -8.52
C LEU A 71 6.56 7.37 -8.25
N LEU A 72 7.34 7.50 -7.18
CA LEU A 72 8.02 8.73 -6.81
C LEU A 72 9.34 8.94 -7.56
N GLY A 73 10.06 7.86 -7.89
CA GLY A 73 11.46 7.93 -8.33
C GLY A 73 11.75 7.45 -9.75
N ALA A 74 10.84 6.72 -10.41
CA ALA A 74 11.14 6.02 -11.66
C ALA A 74 11.64 6.95 -12.77
N ALA A 75 11.03 8.13 -12.93
CA ALA A 75 11.43 9.10 -13.95
C ALA A 75 12.88 9.57 -13.76
N ARG A 76 13.27 9.87 -12.51
CA ARG A 76 14.63 10.29 -12.18
C ARG A 76 15.63 9.17 -12.45
N VAL A 77 15.33 7.96 -11.99
CA VAL A 77 16.19 6.77 -12.16
C VAL A 77 16.39 6.45 -13.65
N ALA A 78 15.33 6.57 -14.45
CA ALA A 78 15.40 6.40 -15.91
C ALA A 78 16.26 7.49 -16.58
N GLY A 79 16.16 8.75 -16.12
CA GLY A 79 17.00 9.85 -16.60
C GLY A 79 18.50 9.66 -16.33
N GLU A 80 18.85 8.88 -15.30
CA GLU A 80 20.23 8.46 -15.00
C GLU A 80 20.68 7.24 -15.86
N GLY A 81 19.88 6.81 -16.85
CA GLY A 81 20.18 5.67 -17.72
C GLY A 81 20.01 4.31 -17.04
N ARG A 82 19.47 4.26 -15.82
CA ARG A 82 19.29 3.04 -15.05
C ARG A 82 18.00 2.33 -15.47
N ARG A 83 18.05 1.00 -15.49
CA ARG A 83 16.91 0.15 -15.84
C ARG A 83 16.33 -0.53 -14.60
N PRO A 84 15.02 -0.82 -14.56
CA PRO A 84 14.43 -1.61 -13.49
C PRO A 84 15.16 -2.94 -13.30
N VAL A 85 15.40 -3.33 -12.05
CA VAL A 85 15.94 -4.65 -11.74
C VAL A 85 14.83 -5.69 -11.89
N SER A 86 15.11 -6.77 -12.60
CA SER A 86 14.14 -7.86 -12.78
C SER A 86 14.21 -8.85 -11.62
N THR A 87 13.09 -9.53 -11.32
CA THR A 87 13.04 -10.56 -10.28
C THR A 87 14.12 -11.64 -10.45
N PRO A 88 14.45 -12.12 -11.67
CA PRO A 88 15.57 -13.05 -11.86
C PRO A 88 16.94 -12.49 -11.45
N VAL A 89 17.20 -11.20 -11.69
CA VAL A 89 18.47 -10.55 -11.30
C VAL A 89 18.58 -10.48 -9.78
N VAL A 90 17.51 -10.08 -9.08
CA VAL A 90 17.47 -10.07 -7.62
C VAL A 90 17.69 -11.48 -7.07
N ALA A 91 16.99 -12.49 -7.62
CA ALA A 91 17.13 -13.87 -7.18
C ALA A 91 18.55 -14.42 -7.42
N GLY A 92 19.21 -14.03 -8.52
CA GLY A 92 20.60 -14.36 -8.80
C GLY A 92 21.56 -13.74 -7.78
N ALA A 93 21.38 -12.45 -7.45
CA ALA A 93 22.21 -11.76 -6.47
C ALA A 93 22.09 -12.36 -5.06
N VAL A 94 20.88 -12.73 -4.63
CA VAL A 94 20.67 -13.39 -3.32
C VAL A 94 21.37 -14.74 -3.24
N ARG A 95 21.39 -15.52 -4.33
CA ARG A 95 22.10 -16.82 -4.37
C ARG A 95 23.63 -16.70 -4.39
N ALA A 96 24.15 -15.52 -4.71
CA ALA A 96 25.60 -15.28 -4.81
C ALA A 96 26.23 -14.87 -3.46
N VAL A 97 25.42 -14.77 -2.40
CA VAL A 97 25.82 -14.51 -1.00
C VAL A 97 25.67 -15.80 -0.21
#